data_AF-A0AAW2KH11-F1
#
_entry.id   AF-A0AAW2KH11-F1
#
_cell.length_a   1.000
_cell.length_b   1.000
_cell.length_c   1.000
_cell.angle_alpha   90.00
_cell.angle_beta   90.00
_cell.angle_gamma   90.00
#
_symmetry.space_group_name_H-M   'P 1'
#
loop_
_entity.id
_entity.type
_entity.pdbx_description
1 polymer ?
#
loop_
_entity_poly.entity_id
_entity_poly.type
_entity_poly.pdbx_seq_one_letter_code
_entity_poly.pdbx_strand_id
1 'polypeptide(L)'
;MSLSKRIPVVVVLRLVALGAAVSATVVMATSHDSADVFNMKFEARYTNSPTFKYFVLMNAIASGYTLLLLFFPSKNSCAHFILLLDLIMALLLDSSISACLAIGQVGKNGNSHAGWLPICGQVPKFCDHVRGALIAGFAAAVSYFLILLYSLHNLMNLFTFTTSS
;
A
#
# COMPACT_ATOMS: atom_id res chain seq x y z
N MET A 1 12.02 28.34 -9.28
CA MET A 1 11.73 27.01 -9.89
C MET A 1 10.22 26.88 -10.06
N SER A 2 9.72 27.06 -11.30
CA SER A 2 8.31 27.45 -11.56
C SER A 2 7.28 26.37 -11.18
N LEU A 3 6.14 26.84 -10.67
CA LEU A 3 4.95 26.06 -10.27
C LEU A 3 4.49 25.07 -11.36
N SER A 4 4.72 25.41 -12.64
CA SER A 4 4.37 24.60 -13.81
C SER A 4 5.09 23.25 -13.87
N LYS A 5 6.30 23.13 -13.30
CA LYS A 5 7.04 21.85 -13.24
C LYS A 5 6.66 20.98 -12.03
N ARG A 6 5.90 21.52 -11.06
CA ARG A 6 5.57 20.86 -9.79
C ARG A 6 4.34 19.96 -9.88
N ILE A 7 3.32 20.45 -10.56
CA ILE A 7 2.05 19.74 -10.84
C ILE A 7 2.29 18.41 -11.58
N PRO A 8 3.09 18.33 -12.67
CA PRO A 8 3.29 17.07 -13.37
C PRO A 8 3.99 16.01 -12.52
N VAL A 9 4.90 16.39 -11.62
CA VAL A 9 5.61 15.44 -10.75
C VAL A 9 4.65 14.77 -9.77
N VAL A 10 3.77 15.55 -9.12
CA VAL A 10 2.77 15.00 -8.19
C VAL A 10 1.77 14.09 -8.92
N VAL A 11 1.34 14.48 -10.12
CA VAL A 11 0.43 13.67 -10.95
C VAL A 11 1.08 12.34 -11.35
N VAL A 12 2.34 12.35 -11.77
CA VAL A 12 3.08 11.13 -12.12
C VAL A 12 3.22 10.22 -10.89
N LEU A 13 3.58 10.76 -9.72
CA LEU A 13 3.66 9.96 -8.50
C LEU A 13 2.30 9.36 -8.12
N ARG A 14 1.20 10.09 -8.29
CA ARG A 14 -0.16 9.55 -8.05
C ARG A 14 -0.52 8.45 -9.03
N LEU A 15 -0.16 8.56 -10.30
CA LEU A 15 -0.37 7.49 -11.27
C LEU A 15 0.41 6.22 -10.91
N VAL A 16 1.66 6.38 -10.47
CA VAL A 16 2.48 5.26 -9.97
C VAL A 16 1.85 4.65 -8.72
N ALA A 17 1.40 5.47 -7.77
CA ALA A 17 0.73 5.03 -6.55
C ALA A 17 -0.54 4.23 -6.86
N LEU A 18 -1.36 4.72 -7.81
CA LEU A 18 -2.57 4.06 -8.26
C LEU A 18 -2.26 2.71 -8.89
N GLY A 19 -1.32 2.66 -9.84
CA GLY A 19 -0.93 1.40 -10.50
C GLY A 19 -0.39 0.37 -9.50
N ALA A 20 0.45 0.81 -8.57
CA ALA A 20 0.99 -0.03 -7.50
C ALA A 20 -0.12 -0.55 -6.56
N ALA A 21 -1.02 0.30 -6.07
CA ALA A 21 -2.11 -0.10 -5.19
C ALA A 21 -3.12 -1.03 -5.87
N VAL A 22 -3.48 -0.76 -7.13
CA VAL A 22 -4.35 -1.64 -7.93
C VAL A 22 -3.68 -2.99 -8.14
N SER A 23 -2.41 -3.02 -8.55
CA SER A 23 -1.69 -4.28 -8.76
C SER A 23 -1.57 -5.08 -7.45
N ALA A 24 -1.27 -4.43 -6.32
CA ALA A 24 -1.24 -5.07 -5.01
C ALA A 24 -2.60 -5.70 -4.63
N THR A 25 -3.69 -4.95 -4.86
CA THR A 25 -5.06 -5.40 -4.60
C THR A 25 -5.43 -6.58 -5.50
N VAL A 26 -5.19 -6.47 -6.80
CA VAL A 26 -5.53 -7.52 -7.78
C VAL A 26 -4.72 -8.78 -7.53
N VAL A 27 -3.40 -8.67 -7.34
CA VAL A 27 -2.55 -9.84 -7.08
C VAL A 27 -2.99 -10.53 -5.80
N MET A 28 -3.22 -9.78 -4.72
CA MET A 28 -3.66 -10.37 -3.43
C MET A 28 -5.08 -10.94 -3.48
N ALA A 29 -6.01 -10.30 -4.19
CA ALA A 29 -7.38 -10.80 -4.35
C ALA A 29 -7.44 -12.04 -5.24
N THR A 30 -6.55 -12.12 -6.23
CA THR A 30 -6.44 -13.29 -7.13
C THR A 30 -5.67 -14.43 -6.49
N SER A 31 -4.97 -14.21 -5.38
CA SER A 31 -4.34 -15.25 -4.55
C SER A 31 -5.41 -16.16 -3.91
N HIS A 32 -5.85 -17.15 -4.67
CA HIS A 32 -6.62 -18.28 -4.18
C HIS A 32 -5.86 -19.55 -4.57
N ASP A 33 -5.43 -20.31 -3.58
CA ASP A 33 -4.76 -21.58 -3.80
C ASP A 33 -5.20 -22.55 -2.71
N SER A 34 -5.59 -23.75 -3.14
CA SER A 34 -5.93 -24.86 -2.26
C SER A 34 -4.87 -25.93 -2.42
N ALA A 35 -4.14 -26.26 -1.35
CA ALA A 35 -3.22 -27.38 -1.34
C ALA A 35 -3.77 -28.53 -0.50
N ASP A 36 -3.67 -29.74 -1.04
CA ASP A 36 -3.93 -30.97 -0.28
C ASP A 36 -2.69 -31.32 0.53
N VAL A 37 -2.79 -31.29 1.86
CA VAL A 37 -1.72 -31.70 2.77
C VAL A 37 -2.29 -32.78 3.70
N PHE A 38 -1.76 -34.00 3.63
CA PHE A 38 -2.14 -35.12 4.50
C PHE A 38 -3.65 -35.51 4.46
N ASN A 39 -4.23 -35.73 3.27
CA ASN A 39 -5.65 -36.10 3.12
C ASN A 39 -6.65 -35.06 3.71
N MET A 40 -6.17 -33.84 3.98
CA MET A 40 -6.94 -32.70 4.48
C MET A 40 -6.73 -31.52 3.53
N LYS A 41 -7.83 -30.99 2.97
CA LYS A 41 -7.80 -29.85 2.05
C LYS A 41 -7.47 -28.58 2.83
N PHE A 42 -6.23 -28.08 2.71
CA PHE A 42 -5.85 -26.76 3.22
C PHE A 42 -6.14 -25.70 2.16
N GLU A 43 -7.35 -25.16 2.24
CA GLU A 43 -7.78 -24.04 1.41
C GLU A 43 -7.23 -22.74 2.01
N ALA A 44 -6.15 -22.20 1.43
CA ALA A 44 -5.55 -20.95 1.84
C ALA A 44 -6.11 -19.81 0.98
N ARG A 45 -7.21 -19.21 1.44
CA ARG A 45 -7.77 -18.01 0.81
C ARG A 45 -7.26 -16.75 1.52
N TYR A 46 -7.10 -15.66 0.78
CA TYR A 46 -6.87 -14.34 1.36
C TYR A 46 -7.94 -13.96 2.40
N THR A 47 -9.13 -14.57 2.33
CA THR A 47 -10.22 -14.38 3.30
C THR A 47 -10.02 -15.05 4.66
N ASN A 48 -9.05 -15.95 4.78
CA ASN A 48 -8.88 -16.74 6.02
C ASN A 48 -8.03 -15.99 7.06
N SER A 49 -7.19 -15.05 6.63
CA SER A 49 -6.42 -14.21 7.55
C SER A 49 -6.96 -12.77 7.55
N PRO A 50 -7.34 -12.22 8.72
CA PRO A 50 -7.85 -10.85 8.81
C PRO A 50 -6.84 -9.83 8.31
N THR A 51 -5.55 -10.13 8.43
CA THR A 51 -4.44 -9.28 8.01
C THR A 51 -4.38 -9.07 6.50
N PHE A 52 -4.55 -10.13 5.70
CA PHE A 52 -4.56 -10.00 4.24
C PHE A 52 -5.81 -9.26 3.74
N LYS A 53 -6.96 -9.48 4.38
CA LYS A 53 -8.17 -8.67 4.11
C LYS A 53 -7.93 -7.19 4.37
N TYR A 54 -7.29 -6.86 5.49
CA TYR A 54 -6.99 -5.48 5.86
C TYR A 54 -6.06 -4.82 4.81
N PHE A 55 -5.02 -5.51 4.36
CA PHE A 55 -4.13 -5.02 3.30
C PHE A 55 -4.85 -4.77 1.97
N VAL A 56 -5.70 -5.70 1.52
CA VAL A 56 -6.51 -5.52 0.30
C VAL A 56 -7.45 -4.32 0.45
N LEU A 57 -8.13 -4.21 1.60
CA LEU A 57 -9.06 -3.12 1.86
C LEU A 57 -8.34 -1.75 1.86
N MET A 58 -7.21 -1.63 2.53
CA MET A 58 -6.46 -0.36 2.58
C MET A 58 -5.92 0.04 1.19
N ASN A 59 -5.38 -0.91 0.41
CA ASN A 59 -4.93 -0.63 -0.96
C ASN A 59 -6.11 -0.26 -1.89
N ALA A 60 -7.27 -0.89 -1.73
CA ALA A 60 -8.47 -0.54 -2.50
C ALA A 60 -8.96 0.88 -2.18
N ILE A 61 -8.99 1.28 -0.90
CA ILE A 61 -9.33 2.64 -0.49
C ILE A 61 -8.29 3.63 -1.04
N ALA A 62 -7.00 3.32 -0.98
CA ALA A 62 -5.94 4.15 -1.53
C ALA A 62 -6.08 4.34 -3.05
N SER A 63 -6.43 3.28 -3.77
CA SER A 63 -6.73 3.34 -5.20
C SER A 63 -7.92 4.26 -5.49
N GLY A 64 -9.05 4.05 -4.80
CA GLY A 64 -10.25 4.88 -4.97
C GLY A 64 -9.99 6.35 -4.67
N TYR A 65 -9.28 6.64 -3.57
CA TYR A 65 -8.87 7.99 -3.20
C TYR A 65 -7.98 8.65 -4.26
N THR A 66 -6.97 7.95 -4.75
CA THR A 66 -6.06 8.47 -5.78
C THR A 66 -6.79 8.75 -7.10
N LEU A 67 -7.71 7.86 -7.48
CA LEU A 67 -8.54 8.01 -8.68
C LEU A 67 -9.44 9.26 -8.58
N LEU A 68 -10.08 9.46 -7.42
CA LEU A 68 -10.90 10.64 -7.15
C LEU A 68 -10.09 11.93 -7.26
N LEU A 69 -8.89 11.98 -6.70
CA LEU A 69 -8.02 13.16 -6.80
C LEU A 69 -7.51 13.41 -8.23
N LEU A 70 -7.34 12.36 -9.03
CA LEU A 70 -6.93 12.49 -10.42
C LEU A 70 -8.06 13.06 -11.29
N PHE A 71 -9.30 12.67 -11.02
CA PHE A 71 -10.48 13.10 -11.79
C PHE A 71 -11.04 14.46 -11.32
N PHE A 72 -10.94 14.75 -10.03
CA PHE A 72 -11.41 16.00 -9.43
C PHE A 72 -10.22 16.83 -8.95
N PRO A 73 -9.55 17.59 -9.84
CA PRO A 73 -8.47 18.49 -9.46
C PRO A 73 -9.01 19.55 -8.49
N SER A 74 -8.58 19.47 -7.24
CA SER A 74 -9.11 20.33 -6.19
C SER A 74 -8.58 21.77 -6.33
N LYS A 75 -9.46 22.74 -6.06
CA LYS A 75 -9.12 24.17 -6.02
C LYS A 75 -8.16 24.42 -4.85
N ASN A 76 -7.18 25.32 -5.02
CA ASN A 76 -6.05 25.55 -4.09
C ASN A 76 -6.41 25.64 -2.59
N SER A 77 -7.64 26.03 -2.24
CA SER A 77 -8.14 26.10 -0.86
C SER A 77 -8.13 24.77 -0.10
N CYS A 78 -8.14 23.63 -0.78
CA CYS A 78 -8.21 22.30 -0.13
C CYS A 78 -6.85 21.57 -0.05
N ALA A 79 -5.74 22.22 -0.41
CA ALA A 79 -4.43 21.57 -0.46
C ALA A 79 -3.97 21.00 0.90
N HIS A 80 -4.26 21.70 2.02
CA HIS A 80 -3.96 21.22 3.37
C HIS A 80 -4.74 19.95 3.74
N PHE A 81 -6.02 19.88 3.36
CA PHE A 81 -6.85 18.69 3.61
C PHE A 81 -6.36 17.49 2.79
N ILE A 82 -5.96 17.71 1.54
CA ILE A 82 -5.39 16.66 0.69
C ILE A 82 -4.09 16.14 1.32
N LEU A 83 -3.22 17.02 1.79
CA LEU A 83 -2.00 16.65 2.50
C LEU A 83 -2.25 15.79 3.74
N LEU A 84 -3.23 16.18 4.56
CA LEU A 84 -3.62 15.43 5.75
C LEU A 84 -4.14 14.02 5.37
N LEU A 85 -4.98 13.94 4.34
CA LEU A 85 -5.51 12.67 3.85
C LEU A 85 -4.42 11.79 3.24
N ASP A 86 -3.50 12.34 2.45
CA ASP A 86 -2.33 11.61 1.92
C ASP A 86 -1.49 11.02 3.06
N LEU A 87 -1.34 11.74 4.18
CA LEU A 87 -0.60 11.28 5.36
C LEU A 87 -1.33 10.11 6.03
N ILE A 88 -2.64 10.24 6.23
CA ILE A 88 -3.47 9.16 6.80
C ILE A 88 -3.39 7.91 5.92
N MET A 89 -3.47 8.05 4.60
CA MET A 89 -3.36 6.93 3.67
C MET A 89 -1.98 6.26 3.72
N ALA A 90 -0.91 7.04 3.76
CA ALA A 90 0.45 6.50 3.89
C ALA A 90 0.61 5.65 5.17
N LEU A 91 0.12 6.16 6.31
CA LEU A 91 0.19 5.47 7.59
C LEU A 91 -0.66 4.19 7.62
N LEU A 92 -1.86 4.22 7.02
CA LEU A 92 -2.72 3.05 6.92
C LEU A 92 -2.10 1.96 6.04
N LEU A 93 -1.51 2.33 4.90
CA LEU A 93 -0.80 1.40 4.03
C LEU A 93 0.38 0.77 4.77
N ASP A 94 1.22 1.56 5.43
CA ASP A 94 2.39 1.07 6.17
C ASP A 94 2.01 0.12 7.32
N SER A 95 0.98 0.46 8.09
CA SER A 95 0.41 -0.40 9.13
C SER A 95 -0.05 -1.75 8.56
N SER A 96 -0.76 -1.72 7.43
CA SER A 96 -1.26 -2.94 6.78
C SER A 96 -0.13 -3.82 6.22
N ILE A 97 0.91 -3.21 5.66
CA ILE A 97 2.11 -3.91 5.15
C ILE A 97 2.84 -4.56 6.31
N SER A 98 3.07 -3.83 7.40
CA SER A 98 3.75 -4.33 8.60
C SER A 98 3.04 -5.55 9.19
N ALA A 99 1.71 -5.49 9.29
CA ALA A 99 0.92 -6.62 9.77
C ALA A 99 1.04 -7.83 8.82
N CYS A 100 0.95 -7.63 7.51
CA CYS A 100 1.11 -8.70 6.53
C CYS A 100 2.51 -9.28 6.51
N LEU A 101 3.54 -8.46 6.71
CA LEU A 101 4.92 -8.91 6.83
C LEU A 101 5.09 -9.80 8.06
N ALA A 102 4.51 -9.43 9.20
CA ALA A 102 4.56 -10.25 10.42
C ALA A 102 3.95 -11.64 10.18
N ILE A 103 2.73 -11.70 9.62
CA ILE A 103 2.07 -12.98 9.31
C ILE A 103 2.80 -13.73 8.19
N GLY A 104 3.33 -13.03 7.19
CA GLY A 104 4.11 -13.62 6.10
C GLY A 104 5.41 -14.24 6.59
N GLN A 105 6.10 -13.62 7.54
CA GLN A 105 7.30 -14.18 8.18
C GLN A 105 6.98 -15.45 8.96
N VAL A 106 5.90 -15.44 9.75
CA VAL A 106 5.43 -16.64 10.46
C VAL A 106 5.02 -17.73 9.46
N GLY A 107 4.35 -17.38 8.36
CA GLY A 107 3.97 -18.32 7.31
C GLY A 107 5.17 -18.93 6.58
N LYS A 108 6.28 -18.18 6.42
CA LYS A 108 7.49 -18.65 5.75
C LYS A 108 8.39 -19.50 6.65
N ASN A 109 8.69 -19.02 7.86
CA ASN A 109 9.68 -19.65 8.74
C ASN A 109 9.02 -20.58 9.77
N GLY A 110 7.71 -20.44 10.01
CA GLY A 110 7.03 -21.07 11.14
C GLY A 110 7.44 -20.45 12.48
N ASN A 111 6.84 -20.94 13.56
CA ASN A 111 7.28 -20.69 14.92
C ASN A 111 6.99 -21.93 15.78
N SER A 112 8.00 -22.76 15.98
CA SER A 112 7.90 -24.00 16.76
C SER A 112 7.47 -23.75 18.21
N HIS A 113 7.82 -22.60 18.79
CA HIS A 113 7.45 -22.26 20.17
C HIS A 113 5.96 -21.94 20.32
N ALA A 114 5.32 -21.45 19.26
CA ALA A 114 3.88 -21.20 19.21
C ALA A 114 3.11 -22.34 18.50
N GLY A 115 3.79 -23.40 18.06
CA GLY A 115 3.18 -24.50 17.30
C GLY A 115 2.81 -24.15 15.84
N TRP A 116 3.33 -23.05 15.29
CA TRP A 116 3.05 -22.66 13.90
C TRP A 116 4.00 -23.37 12.94
N LEU A 117 3.48 -24.24 12.08
CA LEU A 117 4.26 -24.86 11.01
C LEU A 117 4.42 -23.90 9.81
N PRO A 118 5.54 -24.00 9.06
CA PRO A 118 5.73 -23.21 7.85
C PRO A 118 4.74 -23.62 6.75
N ILE A 119 3.92 -22.67 6.32
CA ILE A 119 2.84 -22.86 5.34
C ILE A 119 3.37 -22.67 3.91
N CYS A 120 4.30 -21.73 3.71
CA CYS A 120 4.84 -21.42 2.37
C CYS A 120 5.63 -22.58 1.73
N GLY A 121 6.06 -23.58 2.51
CA GLY A 121 6.66 -24.81 1.98
C GLY A 121 5.64 -25.74 1.30
N GLN A 122 4.36 -25.63 1.67
CA GLN A 122 3.26 -26.47 1.15
C GLN A 122 2.47 -25.77 0.04
N VAL A 123 2.32 -24.44 0.13
CA VAL A 123 1.63 -23.58 -0.86
C VAL A 123 2.57 -22.52 -1.46
N PRO A 124 3.59 -22.91 -2.23
CA PRO A 124 4.59 -21.96 -2.75
C PRO A 124 3.97 -20.91 -3.68
N LYS A 125 3.01 -21.29 -4.53
CA LYS A 125 2.33 -20.37 -5.47
C LYS A 125 1.56 -19.26 -4.75
N PHE A 126 0.82 -19.60 -3.70
CA PHE A 126 0.14 -18.63 -2.86
C PHE A 126 1.13 -17.65 -2.22
N CYS A 127 2.22 -18.19 -1.66
CA CYS A 127 3.23 -17.40 -0.98
C CYS A 127 3.96 -16.44 -1.94
N ASP A 128 4.22 -16.87 -3.18
CA ASP A 128 4.80 -16.02 -4.22
C ASP A 128 3.84 -14.90 -4.65
N HIS A 129 2.55 -15.18 -4.79
CA HIS A 129 1.56 -14.13 -5.06
C HIS A 129 1.45 -13.12 -3.90
N VAL A 130 1.37 -13.59 -2.65
CA VAL A 130 1.34 -12.73 -1.46
C VAL A 130 2.59 -11.85 -1.41
N ARG A 131 3.77 -12.41 -1.70
CA ARG A 131 5.03 -11.66 -1.76
C ARG A 131 4.99 -10.61 -2.87
N GLY A 132 4.52 -10.96 -4.07
CA GLY A 132 4.36 -10.03 -5.18
C GLY A 132 3.42 -8.88 -4.83
N ALA A 133 2.29 -9.18 -4.20
CA ALA A 133 1.34 -8.19 -3.73
C ALA A 133 1.95 -7.25 -2.67
N LEU A 134 2.75 -7.78 -1.73
CA LEU A 134 3.43 -6.97 -0.73
C LEU A 134 4.47 -6.03 -1.33
N ILE A 135 5.24 -6.48 -2.33
CA ILE A 135 6.19 -5.63 -3.04
C ILE A 135 5.46 -4.49 -3.75
N ALA A 136 4.34 -4.78 -4.42
CA ALA A 136 3.52 -3.77 -5.06
C ALA A 136 2.91 -2.78 -4.04
N GLY A 137 2.41 -3.27 -2.91
CA GLY A 137 1.89 -2.42 -1.83
C GLY A 137 2.96 -1.53 -1.21
N PHE A 138 4.17 -2.05 -1.05
CA PHE A 138 5.32 -1.27 -0.58
C PHE A 138 5.69 -0.15 -1.57
N ALA A 139 5.68 -0.44 -2.88
CA ALA A 139 5.88 0.59 -3.89
C ALA A 139 4.80 1.69 -3.81
N ALA A 140 3.54 1.33 -3.54
CA ALA A 140 2.48 2.29 -3.28
C ALA A 140 2.78 3.16 -2.04
N ALA A 141 3.16 2.55 -0.91
CA ALA A 141 3.51 3.28 0.30
C ALA A 141 4.68 4.27 0.08
N VAL A 142 5.74 3.84 -0.63
CA VAL A 142 6.87 4.71 -0.99
C VAL A 142 6.43 5.89 -1.86
N SER A 143 5.56 5.65 -2.84
CA SER A 143 5.05 6.73 -3.70
C SER A 143 4.24 7.76 -2.90
N TYR A 144 3.39 7.34 -1.97
CA TYR A 144 2.69 8.24 -1.04
C TYR A 144 3.66 9.03 -0.15
N PHE A 145 4.69 8.37 0.37
CA PHE A 145 5.73 9.02 1.17
C PHE A 145 6.47 10.11 0.38
N LEU A 146 6.82 9.83 -0.89
CA LEU A 146 7.44 10.83 -1.76
C LEU A 146 6.51 12.01 -2.08
N ILE A 147 5.20 11.77 -2.25
CA ILE A 147 4.19 12.85 -2.40
C ILE A 147 4.19 13.75 -1.17
N LEU A 148 4.22 13.15 0.03
CA LEU A 148 4.24 13.88 1.30
C LEU A 148 5.51 14.71 1.45
N LEU A 149 6.68 14.12 1.21
CA LEU A 149 7.96 14.82 1.25
C LEU A 149 7.98 16.02 0.30
N TYR A 150 7.52 15.80 -0.94
CA TYR A 150 7.48 16.85 -1.95
C TYR A 150 6.57 18.00 -1.53
N SER A 151 5.39 17.67 -1.00
CA SER A 151 4.37 18.64 -0.61
C SER A 151 4.78 19.41 0.66
N LEU A 152 5.39 18.74 1.64
CA LEU A 152 5.96 19.36 2.84
C LEU A 152 7.11 20.30 2.48
N HIS A 153 8.04 19.86 1.62
CA HIS A 153 9.13 20.71 1.16
C HIS A 153 8.60 21.96 0.44
N ASN A 154 7.54 21.83 -0.35
CA ASN A 154 6.89 22.96 -1.00
C ASN A 154 6.24 23.93 0.02
N LEU A 155 5.55 23.39 1.04
CA LEU A 155 4.93 24.18 2.10
C LEU A 155 5.99 24.95 2.92
N MET A 156 7.07 24.28 3.31
CA MET A 156 8.19 24.88 4.05
C MET A 156 8.84 26.02 3.26
N ASN A 157 9.10 25.81 1.97
CA ASN A 157 9.65 26.86 1.11
C ASN A 157 8.74 28.08 1.04
N LEU A 158 7.41 27.87 0.95
CA LEU A 158 6.44 28.97 0.95
C LEU A 158 6.47 29.76 2.26
N PHE A 159 6.51 29.07 3.40
CA PHE A 159 6.62 29.72 4.71
C PHE A 159 7.88 30.57 4.84
N THR A 160 9.04 30.06 4.40
CA THR A 160 10.29 30.83 4.44
C THR A 160 10.26 32.10 3.59
N PHE A 161 9.55 32.11 2.46
CA PHE A 161 9.40 33.33 1.65
C PHE A 161 8.51 34.36 2.36
N THR A 162 7.40 33.94 2.96
CA THR A 162 6.47 34.83 3.68
C THR A 162 7.11 35.47 4.91
N THR A 163 8.04 34.79 5.60
CA THR A 163 8.75 35.35 6.77
C THR A 163 9.87 36.33 6.41
N SER A 164 10.26 36.42 5.13
CA SER A 164 11.34 37.30 4.65
C SER A 164 10.87 38.62 4.02
N SER A 165 9.55 38.84 3.94
CA SER A 165 8.91 40.09 3.50
C SER A 165 8.19 40.75 4.66
#